data_AF-A0A8S3G902-F1
#
_entry.id   AF-A0A8S3G902-F1
#
_cell.length_a   1.000
_cell.length_b   1.000
_cell.length_c   1.000
_cell.angle_alpha   90.00
_cell.angle_beta   90.00
_cell.angle_gamma   90.00
#
_symmetry.space_group_name_H-M   'P 1'
#
loop_
_entity.id
_entity.type
_entity.pdbx_description
1 polymer ?
#
loop_
_entity_poly.entity_id
_entity_poly.type
_entity_poly.pdbx_seq_one_letter_code
_entity_poly.pdbx_strand_id
1 'polypeptide(L)'
;MFDEILVSVDTNQWSCQFCTYTNPLSVFPKCKLCGQQLSQSATGSLINSSSMNTNESSTTSMSLQVLNRQQNDESNAKKIFLNIKSYCRQAKTHFVDDQFLPSPRSVGNIDGTFEWFRISEITSSSSDNRFNWTVYSSPESSDIQQGRLGDCWLMAALALVTERPKMLEHIILTKQVNQEGVYLIRLCHNGLWKIIIVDDCFPCTEHKQLAFSKSNRRQLYVPLIEKACAKLFGSYSALTSGQTEEGLHILTGAPCVRINLNSETNILDQDIIWAKLLSACEARLLIGAATGCDDVSEEDYKRANIHSCHAFSILAACFLSHISMQFVLVRDPHAQTNYNE
;
A
#
# COMPACT_ATOMS: atom_id res chain seq x y z
N MET A 1 38.30 -2.91 10.18
CA MET A 1 38.59 -1.77 11.07
C MET A 1 37.56 -0.72 10.68
N PHE A 2 36.46 -0.69 11.44
CA PHE A 2 35.28 0.12 11.19
C PHE A 2 35.41 1.42 11.99
N ASP A 3 35.17 2.57 11.36
CA ASP A 3 34.95 3.84 12.04
C ASP A 3 33.43 4.14 12.06
N GLU A 4 32.90 4.27 13.27
CA GLU A 4 31.52 4.70 13.55
C GLU A 4 31.43 6.23 13.62
N ILE A 5 30.45 6.80 12.91
CA ILE A 5 30.04 8.20 13.01
C ILE A 5 28.93 8.29 14.08
N LEU A 6 29.21 8.97 15.19
CA LEU A 6 28.23 9.32 16.22
C LEU A 6 27.39 10.54 15.79
N VAL A 7 26.06 10.38 15.81
CA VAL A 7 25.09 11.47 15.66
C VAL A 7 24.75 12.02 17.05
N SER A 8 25.04 13.31 17.29
CA SER A 8 24.70 14.05 18.51
C SER A 8 23.21 14.38 18.56
N VAL A 9 22.53 14.01 19.66
CA VAL A 9 21.14 14.38 19.95
C VAL A 9 21.13 15.63 20.83
N ASP A 10 20.73 16.78 20.28
CA ASP A 10 20.58 18.03 21.03
C ASP A 10 19.36 17.96 21.98
N THR A 11 19.58 18.23 23.27
CA THR A 11 18.66 17.93 24.40
C THR A 11 17.88 19.15 24.96
N ASN A 12 17.67 20.23 24.19
CA ASN A 12 17.14 21.51 24.72
C ASN A 12 15.67 21.84 24.41
N GLN A 13 14.85 20.87 23.98
CA GLN A 13 13.46 21.09 23.58
C GLN A 13 12.53 19.97 24.08
N TRP A 14 11.23 20.26 24.24
CA TRP A 14 10.21 19.28 24.56
C TRP A 14 8.99 19.44 23.66
N SER A 15 8.38 18.32 23.23
CA SER A 15 7.16 18.33 22.42
C SER A 15 5.92 18.23 23.30
N CYS A 16 4.95 19.12 23.09
CA CYS A 16 3.69 19.07 23.81
C CYS A 16 2.91 17.80 23.46
N GLN A 17 2.56 16.98 24.47
CA GLN A 17 1.82 15.73 24.23
C GLN A 17 0.39 15.96 23.74
N PHE A 18 -0.16 17.17 23.91
CA PHE A 18 -1.53 17.49 23.50
C PHE A 18 -1.65 18.10 22.11
N CYS A 19 -0.70 18.95 21.71
CA CYS A 19 -0.76 19.68 20.44
C CYS A 19 0.50 19.54 19.58
N THR A 20 1.42 18.67 19.98
CA THR A 20 2.69 18.33 19.30
C THR A 20 3.67 19.48 19.06
N TYR A 21 3.33 20.71 19.44
CA TYR A 21 4.20 21.88 19.34
C TYR A 21 5.48 21.70 20.16
N THR A 22 6.63 21.93 19.52
CA THR A 22 7.96 21.85 20.15
C THR A 22 8.26 23.15 20.88
N ASN A 23 8.34 23.07 22.20
CA ASN A 23 8.63 24.19 23.09
C ASN A 23 10.11 24.16 23.52
N PRO A 24 10.75 25.32 23.69
CA PRO A 24 12.04 25.39 24.37
C PRO A 24 11.88 25.05 25.86
N LEU A 25 12.89 24.42 26.47
CA LEU A 25 12.94 24.24 27.93
C LEU A 25 13.06 25.62 28.60
N SER A 26 12.02 26.03 29.32
CA SER A 26 12.00 27.25 30.12
C SER A 26 11.57 26.94 31.56
N VAL A 27 11.93 27.84 32.49
CA VAL A 27 11.73 27.67 33.94
C VAL A 27 10.25 27.48 34.34
N PHE A 28 9.31 27.84 33.45
CA PHE A 28 7.86 27.63 33.64
C PHE A 28 7.26 26.95 32.41
N PRO A 29 7.06 25.62 32.43
CA PRO A 29 6.85 24.86 31.21
C PRO A 29 5.37 24.83 30.84
N LYS A 30 4.85 25.95 30.33
CA LYS A 30 3.54 25.99 29.64
C LYS A 30 3.78 25.92 28.14
N CYS A 31 3.00 25.10 27.43
CA CYS A 31 3.00 25.08 25.98
C CYS A 31 2.61 26.47 25.45
N LYS A 32 3.43 27.05 24.56
CA LYS A 32 3.15 28.35 23.91
C LYS A 32 1.86 28.34 23.10
N LEU A 33 1.46 27.18 22.57
CA LEU A 33 0.32 27.08 21.66
C LEU A 33 -1.00 26.79 22.39
N CYS A 34 -1.01 25.84 23.33
CA CYS A 34 -2.24 25.37 23.99
C CYS A 34 -2.33 25.71 25.48
N GLY A 35 -1.30 26.33 26.06
CA GLY A 35 -1.28 26.76 27.47
C GLY A 35 -1.14 25.63 28.50
N GLN A 36 -1.14 24.36 28.08
CA GLN A 36 -1.01 23.20 28.96
C GLN A 36 0.35 23.13 29.65
N GLN A 37 0.37 22.78 30.93
CA GLN A 37 1.59 22.62 31.73
C GLN A 37 2.28 21.28 31.44
N LEU A 38 3.61 21.29 31.38
CA LEU A 38 4.43 20.09 31.39
C LEU A 38 4.29 19.41 32.76
N SER A 39 3.84 18.17 32.76
CA SER A 39 3.69 17.35 33.98
C SER A 39 5.06 17.08 34.62
N GLN A 40 5.21 17.42 35.89
CA GLN A 40 6.43 17.20 36.68
C GLN A 40 6.57 15.71 37.07
N SER A 41 6.85 14.85 36.10
CA SER A 41 7.09 13.42 36.34
C SER A 41 8.37 12.91 35.66
N ALA A 42 9.36 13.79 35.47
CA ALA A 42 10.66 13.43 34.89
C ALA A 42 11.78 14.37 35.37
N THR A 43 12.06 14.39 36.67
CA THR A 43 13.40 14.73 37.18
C THR A 43 13.74 13.74 38.28
N GLY A 44 14.80 12.96 38.08
CA GLY A 44 15.18 11.87 38.98
C GLY A 44 15.73 12.38 40.32
N SER A 45 15.32 11.74 41.41
CA SER A 45 16.08 11.62 42.67
C SER A 45 15.50 10.50 43.52
N LEU A 46 16.40 9.71 44.11
CA LEU A 46 16.17 8.57 45.00
C LEU A 46 15.34 8.95 46.24
N ILE A 47 14.40 8.09 46.67
CA ILE A 47 14.18 7.60 48.06
C ILE A 47 12.93 6.69 48.10
N ASN A 48 13.02 5.69 48.98
CA ASN A 48 12.17 4.52 49.20
C ASN A 48 10.66 4.73 49.44
N SER A 49 9.94 3.66 49.07
CA SER A 49 8.76 3.05 49.72
C SER A 49 7.50 3.89 49.93
N SER A 50 6.45 3.56 49.18
CA SER A 50 5.28 2.84 49.73
C SER A 50 4.23 2.60 48.64
N SER A 51 3.67 1.41 48.67
CA SER A 51 2.66 0.84 47.80
C SER A 51 1.44 1.74 47.57
N MET A 52 1.07 1.97 46.31
CA MET A 52 -0.33 2.19 45.92
C MET A 52 -0.57 1.57 44.53
N ASN A 53 -1.39 0.53 44.53
CA ASN A 53 -1.94 -0.10 43.33
C ASN A 53 -2.92 0.85 42.65
N THR A 54 -2.62 1.26 41.42
CA THR A 54 -3.64 1.73 40.48
C THR A 54 -3.46 0.99 39.16
N ASN A 55 -4.37 0.05 38.93
CA ASN A 55 -4.46 -0.76 37.72
C ASN A 55 -4.86 0.11 36.52
N GLU A 56 -3.89 0.63 35.77
CA GLU A 56 -4.08 1.20 34.42
C GLU A 56 -2.96 0.75 33.47
N SER A 57 -2.73 -0.56 33.34
CA SER A 57 -1.58 -1.09 32.56
C SER A 57 -1.94 -2.01 31.41
N SER A 58 -3.23 -2.26 31.13
CA SER A 58 -3.60 -3.30 30.16
C SER A 58 -3.57 -2.82 28.71
N THR A 59 -3.95 -1.58 28.41
CA THR A 59 -4.13 -1.09 27.03
C THR A 59 -2.83 -0.56 26.40
N THR A 60 -2.05 0.24 27.12
CA THR A 60 -0.78 0.80 26.60
C THR A 60 0.31 -0.27 26.38
N SER A 61 0.31 -1.32 27.21
CA SER A 61 1.28 -2.41 27.14
C SER A 61 1.13 -3.24 25.85
N MET A 62 -0.10 -3.55 25.43
CA MET A 62 -0.34 -4.35 24.22
C MET A 62 0.05 -3.60 22.95
N SER A 63 -0.29 -2.32 22.83
CA SER A 63 0.09 -1.51 21.67
C SER A 63 1.60 -1.36 21.53
N LEU A 64 2.33 -1.17 22.64
CA LEU A 64 3.79 -1.08 22.62
C LEU A 64 4.45 -2.42 22.25
N GLN A 65 3.92 -3.54 22.74
CA GLN A 65 4.40 -4.88 22.39
C GLN A 65 4.23 -5.18 20.89
N VAL A 66 3.09 -4.82 20.30
CA VAL A 66 2.84 -4.99 18.86
C VAL A 66 3.82 -4.16 18.03
N LEU A 67 4.05 -2.89 18.40
CA LEU A 67 5.01 -2.02 17.72
C LEU A 67 6.44 -2.55 17.80
N ASN A 68 6.88 -3.00 18.98
CA ASN A 68 8.19 -3.60 19.18
C ASN A 68 8.36 -4.88 18.37
N ARG A 69 7.33 -5.73 18.33
CA ARG A 69 7.32 -6.94 17.50
C ARG A 69 7.47 -6.60 16.02
N GLN A 70 6.73 -5.61 15.53
CA GLN A 70 6.85 -5.15 14.16
C GLN A 70 8.28 -4.69 13.86
N GLN A 71 8.88 -3.84 14.69
CA GLN A 71 10.27 -3.39 14.50
C GLN A 71 11.28 -4.55 14.47
N ASN A 72 11.08 -5.56 15.32
CA ASN A 72 11.91 -6.75 15.35
C ASN A 72 11.76 -7.60 14.08
N ASP A 73 10.52 -7.82 13.63
CA ASP A 73 10.21 -8.56 12.40
C ASP A 73 10.80 -7.85 11.18
N GLU A 74 10.76 -6.52 11.14
CA GLU A 74 11.40 -5.73 10.09
C GLU A 74 12.92 -5.82 10.10
N SER A 75 13.51 -5.76 11.28
CA SER A 75 14.95 -5.91 11.45
C SER A 75 15.42 -7.30 11.05
N ASN A 76 14.64 -8.33 11.37
CA ASN A 76 14.91 -9.70 10.99
C ASN A 76 14.80 -9.90 9.47
N ALA A 77 13.73 -9.41 8.84
CA ALA A 77 13.56 -9.48 7.38
C ALA A 77 14.71 -8.79 6.63
N LYS A 78 15.18 -7.64 7.12
CA LYS A 78 16.36 -6.95 6.57
C LYS A 78 17.65 -7.78 6.71
N LYS A 79 17.86 -8.46 7.85
CA LYS A 79 19.01 -9.36 8.03
C LYS A 79 18.96 -10.53 7.04
N ILE A 80 17.81 -11.18 6.92
CA ILE A 80 17.60 -12.28 5.95
C ILE A 80 17.88 -11.80 4.52
N PHE A 81 17.34 -10.65 4.14
CA PHE A 81 17.59 -10.04 2.84
C PHE A 81 19.08 -9.81 2.56
N LEU A 82 19.82 -9.24 3.51
CA LEU A 82 21.26 -9.03 3.35
C LEU A 82 22.04 -10.33 3.24
N ASN A 83 21.66 -11.35 4.00
CA ASN A 83 22.26 -12.68 3.93
C ASN A 83 22.01 -13.34 2.56
N ILE A 84 20.78 -13.28 2.06
CA ILE A 84 20.42 -13.76 0.70
C ILE A 84 21.30 -13.05 -0.32
N LYS A 85 21.39 -11.72 -0.27
CA LYS A 85 22.22 -10.97 -1.22
C LYS A 85 23.68 -11.37 -1.17
N SER A 86 24.25 -11.53 0.03
CA SER A 86 25.64 -11.96 0.20
C SER A 86 25.87 -13.35 -0.39
N TYR A 87 24.97 -14.30 -0.10
CA TYR A 87 25.06 -15.66 -0.60
C TYR A 87 24.98 -15.72 -2.13
N CYS A 88 23.96 -15.10 -2.73
CA CYS A 88 23.74 -15.06 -4.17
C CYS A 88 24.94 -14.46 -4.91
N ARG A 89 25.56 -13.39 -4.37
CA ARG A 89 26.78 -12.78 -4.93
C ARG A 89 27.97 -13.74 -4.92
N GLN A 90 28.18 -14.44 -3.79
CA GLN A 90 29.30 -15.38 -3.65
C GLN A 90 29.13 -16.60 -4.54
N ALA A 91 27.92 -17.15 -4.59
CA ALA A 91 27.58 -18.31 -5.40
C ALA A 91 27.41 -17.98 -6.89
N LYS A 92 27.32 -16.70 -7.27
CA LYS A 92 26.97 -16.22 -8.63
C LYS A 92 25.64 -16.80 -9.10
N THR A 93 24.66 -16.83 -8.22
CA THR A 93 23.30 -17.32 -8.47
C THR A 93 22.26 -16.26 -8.16
N HIS A 94 21.04 -16.44 -8.67
CA HIS A 94 19.89 -15.61 -8.34
C HIS A 94 19.13 -16.23 -7.16
N PHE A 95 18.46 -15.40 -6.35
CA PHE A 95 17.59 -15.86 -5.28
C PHE A 95 16.37 -16.55 -5.88
N VAL A 96 16.07 -17.76 -5.41
CA VAL A 96 14.84 -18.49 -5.70
C VAL A 96 14.10 -18.66 -4.38
N ASP A 97 12.84 -18.22 -4.35
CA ASP A 97 12.00 -18.30 -3.16
C ASP A 97 11.48 -19.73 -2.95
N ASP A 98 12.08 -20.42 -1.97
CA ASP A 98 11.75 -21.81 -1.63
C ASP A 98 10.34 -21.98 -1.03
N GLN A 99 9.75 -20.90 -0.51
CA GLN A 99 8.38 -20.89 0.01
C GLN A 99 7.34 -20.60 -1.07
N PHE A 100 7.76 -20.11 -2.23
CA PHE A 100 6.87 -19.75 -3.35
C PHE A 100 7.55 -20.04 -4.69
N LEU A 101 7.84 -21.31 -4.94
CA LEU A 101 8.63 -21.78 -6.07
C LEU A 101 7.96 -21.46 -7.42
N PRO A 102 8.75 -21.23 -8.49
CA PRO A 102 8.23 -21.05 -9.85
C PRO A 102 7.65 -22.37 -10.39
N SER A 103 6.40 -22.64 -10.03
CA SER A 103 5.74 -23.92 -10.28
C SER A 103 4.23 -23.74 -10.46
N PRO A 104 3.54 -24.72 -11.06
CA PRO A 104 2.08 -24.70 -11.17
C PRO A 104 1.36 -24.55 -9.83
N ARG A 105 1.97 -25.00 -8.71
CA ARG A 105 1.39 -24.83 -7.37
C ARG A 105 1.24 -23.36 -6.97
N SER A 106 2.23 -22.54 -7.29
CA SER A 106 2.23 -21.10 -7.00
C SER A 106 1.26 -20.34 -7.90
N VAL A 107 0.99 -20.86 -9.10
CA VAL A 107 -0.08 -20.35 -9.97
C VAL A 107 -1.46 -20.74 -9.42
N GLY A 108 -1.65 -22.01 -9.08
CA GLY A 108 -2.92 -22.57 -8.63
C GLY A 108 -3.84 -22.95 -9.80
N ASN A 109 -5.14 -23.01 -9.54
CA ASN A 109 -6.15 -23.48 -10.51
C ASN A 109 -6.57 -22.36 -11.48
N ILE A 110 -5.68 -22.00 -12.40
CA ILE A 110 -5.92 -21.01 -13.47
C ILE A 110 -5.70 -21.70 -14.81
N ASP A 111 -6.65 -21.52 -15.74
CA ASP A 111 -6.57 -22.11 -17.07
C ASP A 111 -5.41 -21.53 -17.89
N GLY A 112 -4.55 -22.42 -18.39
CA GLY A 112 -3.42 -22.11 -19.27
C GLY A 112 -2.11 -22.71 -18.78
N THR A 113 -1.13 -22.70 -19.68
CA THR A 113 0.25 -23.10 -19.36
C THR A 113 1.07 -21.84 -19.11
N PHE A 114 1.81 -21.80 -18.01
CA PHE A 114 2.62 -20.65 -17.63
C PHE A 114 4.08 -21.07 -17.43
N GLU A 115 4.97 -20.40 -18.13
CA GLU A 115 6.41 -20.53 -17.95
C GLU A 115 6.92 -19.39 -17.06
N TRP A 116 7.95 -19.65 -16.27
CA TRP A 116 8.47 -18.67 -15.32
C TRP A 116 9.78 -18.07 -15.83
N PHE A 117 9.80 -16.75 -15.98
CA PHE A 117 10.97 -16.02 -16.47
C PHE A 117 11.41 -14.94 -15.47
N ARG A 118 12.72 -14.71 -15.39
CA ARG A 118 13.28 -13.55 -14.69
C ARG A 118 13.00 -12.28 -15.50
N ILE A 119 13.06 -11.12 -14.85
CA ILE A 119 12.91 -9.82 -15.51
C ILE A 119 13.85 -9.61 -16.71
N SER A 120 15.04 -10.20 -16.68
CA SER A 120 16.01 -10.14 -17.78
C SER A 120 15.59 -10.95 -19.02
N GLU A 121 14.67 -11.89 -18.86
CA GLU A 121 14.23 -12.83 -19.90
C GLU A 121 12.84 -12.48 -20.45
N ILE A 122 12.10 -11.57 -19.78
CA ILE A 122 10.76 -11.14 -20.15
C ILE A 122 10.81 -10.19 -21.35
N THR A 123 9.94 -10.44 -22.33
CA THR A 123 9.71 -9.57 -23.48
C THR A 123 8.70 -8.50 -23.11
N SER A 124 9.00 -7.23 -23.40
CA SER A 124 8.07 -6.10 -23.23
C SER A 124 7.55 -5.60 -24.58
N SER A 125 6.51 -4.76 -24.54
CA SER A 125 6.03 -4.05 -25.72
C SER A 125 7.15 -3.22 -26.39
N SER A 126 7.03 -2.95 -27.69
CA SER A 126 8.02 -2.15 -28.43
C SER A 126 8.23 -0.76 -27.81
N SER A 127 7.17 -0.16 -27.25
CA SER A 127 7.21 1.13 -26.55
C SER A 127 7.95 1.05 -25.20
N ASP A 128 7.93 -0.10 -24.54
CA ASP A 128 8.58 -0.31 -23.25
C ASP A 128 10.07 -0.61 -23.38
N ASN A 129 10.53 -1.09 -24.55
CA ASN A 129 11.92 -1.48 -24.78
C ASN A 129 12.93 -0.32 -24.63
N ARG A 130 12.46 0.93 -24.70
CA ARG A 130 13.26 2.14 -24.44
C ARG A 130 13.57 2.38 -22.95
N PHE A 131 12.89 1.68 -22.05
CA PHE A 131 13.08 1.83 -20.61
C PHE A 131 13.94 0.71 -20.04
N ASN A 132 14.67 0.99 -18.96
CA ASN A 132 15.30 -0.05 -18.15
C ASN A 132 14.33 -0.50 -17.06
N TRP A 133 14.46 -1.75 -16.63
CA TRP A 133 13.69 -2.23 -15.48
C TRP A 133 13.97 -1.40 -14.23
N THR A 134 12.90 -0.95 -13.59
CA THR A 134 12.94 -0.25 -12.31
C THR A 134 11.95 -0.90 -11.35
N VAL A 135 12.15 -0.74 -10.04
CA VAL A 135 11.11 -1.18 -9.10
C VAL A 135 9.91 -0.25 -9.24
N TYR A 136 10.14 1.06 -9.13
CA TYR A 136 9.27 2.13 -9.58
C TYR A 136 10.11 3.39 -9.77
N SER A 137 9.61 4.37 -10.52
CA SER A 137 10.24 5.71 -10.63
C SER A 137 9.25 6.83 -10.31
N SER A 138 8.22 6.97 -11.15
CA SER A 138 7.08 7.87 -10.97
C SER A 138 5.81 7.05 -11.16
N PRO A 139 5.44 6.22 -10.16
CA PRO A 139 4.32 5.30 -10.29
C PRO A 139 3.01 6.08 -10.45
N GLU A 140 2.28 5.80 -11.52
CA GLU A 140 0.97 6.36 -11.79
C GLU A 140 -0.08 5.26 -11.78
N SER A 141 -1.32 5.60 -11.41
CA SER A 141 -2.45 4.66 -11.50
C SER A 141 -2.64 4.11 -12.92
N SER A 142 -2.33 4.91 -13.94
CA SER A 142 -2.35 4.57 -15.37
C SER A 142 -1.27 3.57 -15.79
N ASP A 143 -0.23 3.37 -14.97
CA ASP A 143 0.77 2.33 -15.25
C ASP A 143 0.21 0.94 -14.96
N ILE A 144 -0.81 0.82 -14.11
CA ILE A 144 -1.34 -0.46 -13.63
C ILE A 144 -2.17 -1.11 -14.73
N GLN A 145 -1.74 -2.30 -15.15
CA GLN A 145 -2.46 -3.11 -16.11
C GLN A 145 -2.73 -4.47 -15.53
N GLN A 146 -4.02 -4.79 -15.39
CA GLN A 146 -4.46 -6.13 -15.01
C GLN A 146 -4.12 -7.13 -16.12
N GLY A 147 -3.70 -8.33 -15.72
CA GLY A 147 -3.49 -9.44 -16.63
C GLY A 147 -4.70 -10.36 -16.70
N ARG A 148 -4.43 -11.66 -16.85
CA ARG A 148 -5.46 -12.71 -16.97
C ARG A 148 -6.11 -13.12 -15.65
N LEU A 149 -5.66 -12.57 -14.52
CA LEU A 149 -6.13 -12.93 -13.19
C LEU A 149 -7.37 -12.13 -12.80
N GLY A 150 -8.31 -12.76 -12.09
CA GLY A 150 -9.54 -12.13 -11.58
C GLY A 150 -9.33 -11.31 -10.30
N ASP A 151 -8.25 -10.55 -10.21
CA ASP A 151 -7.83 -9.78 -9.02
C ASP A 151 -8.01 -8.27 -9.21
N CYS A 152 -9.00 -7.86 -10.00
CA CYS A 152 -9.31 -6.44 -10.26
C CYS A 152 -9.47 -5.62 -8.97
N TRP A 153 -9.98 -6.24 -7.91
CA TRP A 153 -10.10 -5.64 -6.57
C TRP A 153 -8.75 -5.19 -5.98
N LEU A 154 -7.67 -5.96 -6.21
CA LEU A 154 -6.33 -5.63 -5.75
C LEU A 154 -5.74 -4.53 -6.63
N MET A 155 -5.92 -4.61 -7.95
CA MET A 155 -5.46 -3.58 -8.89
C MET A 155 -6.13 -2.23 -8.62
N ALA A 156 -7.43 -2.24 -8.32
CA ALA A 156 -8.21 -1.08 -7.91
C ALA A 156 -7.66 -0.44 -6.63
N ALA A 157 -7.41 -1.26 -5.60
CA ALA A 157 -6.83 -0.78 -4.35
C ALA A 157 -5.42 -0.20 -4.56
N LEU A 158 -4.61 -0.85 -5.41
CA LEU A 158 -3.28 -0.37 -5.73
C LEU A 158 -3.31 0.96 -6.48
N ALA A 159 -4.26 1.15 -7.41
CA ALA A 159 -4.46 2.42 -8.10
C ALA A 159 -4.78 3.57 -7.13
N LEU A 160 -5.60 3.32 -6.11
CA LEU A 160 -5.86 4.31 -5.05
C LEU A 160 -4.60 4.61 -4.24
N VAL A 161 -3.79 3.60 -3.94
CA VAL A 161 -2.55 3.75 -3.18
C VAL A 161 -1.49 4.54 -3.97
N THR A 162 -1.42 4.40 -5.30
CA THR A 162 -0.45 5.13 -6.14
C THR A 162 -0.72 6.63 -6.21
N GLU A 163 -1.96 7.08 -5.92
CA GLU A 163 -2.27 8.51 -5.73
C GLU A 163 -1.48 9.14 -4.57
N ARG A 164 -0.88 8.32 -3.69
CA ARG A 164 -0.01 8.75 -2.59
C ARG A 164 1.34 8.05 -2.66
N PRO A 165 2.35 8.64 -3.31
CA PRO A 165 3.67 8.01 -3.49
C PRO A 165 4.31 7.49 -2.19
N LYS A 166 4.13 8.20 -1.07
CA LYS A 166 4.61 7.78 0.26
C LYS A 166 4.04 6.44 0.74
N MET A 167 2.84 6.08 0.30
CA MET A 167 2.23 4.80 0.64
C MET A 167 2.89 3.65 -0.11
N LEU A 168 3.19 3.84 -1.40
CA LEU A 168 3.97 2.86 -2.16
C LEU A 168 5.37 2.68 -1.55
N GLU A 169 5.99 3.76 -1.07
CA GLU A 169 7.26 3.66 -0.35
C GLU A 169 7.18 2.85 0.95
N HIS A 170 6.03 2.87 1.61
CA HIS A 170 5.77 2.06 2.80
C HIS A 170 5.55 0.59 2.46
N ILE A 171 4.96 0.28 1.30
CA ILE A 171 4.69 -1.08 0.84
C ILE A 171 5.95 -1.73 0.25
N ILE A 172 6.69 -1.04 -0.60
CA ILE A 172 7.84 -1.63 -1.30
C ILE A 172 9.13 -1.18 -0.63
N LEU A 173 9.78 -2.09 0.10
CA LEU A 173 10.98 -1.74 0.87
C LEU A 173 12.24 -1.78 0.01
N THR A 174 12.30 -2.67 -0.98
CA THR A 174 13.41 -2.71 -1.96
C THR A 174 13.21 -1.65 -3.04
N LYS A 175 14.03 -0.60 -3.03
CA LYS A 175 13.83 0.58 -3.91
C LYS A 175 14.42 0.45 -5.31
N GLN A 176 15.32 -0.51 -5.51
CA GLN A 176 16.09 -0.66 -6.74
C GLN A 176 16.13 -2.11 -7.19
N VAL A 177 16.16 -2.31 -8.51
CA VAL A 177 16.43 -3.61 -9.12
C VAL A 177 17.81 -4.06 -8.68
N ASN A 178 17.95 -5.33 -8.33
CA ASN A 178 19.20 -5.90 -7.88
C ASN A 178 19.49 -7.20 -8.62
N GLN A 179 20.78 -7.47 -8.84
CA GLN A 179 21.24 -8.63 -9.62
C GLN A 179 20.88 -9.96 -8.96
N GLU A 180 20.67 -9.96 -7.65
CA GLU A 180 20.31 -11.17 -6.91
C GLU A 180 18.82 -11.51 -7.08
N GLY A 181 18.02 -10.59 -7.61
CA GLY A 181 16.60 -10.80 -7.90
C GLY A 181 15.74 -10.99 -6.65
N VAL A 182 16.06 -10.35 -5.52
CA VAL A 182 15.32 -10.45 -4.26
C VAL A 182 14.66 -9.13 -3.85
N TYR A 183 13.40 -9.16 -3.41
CA TYR A 183 12.61 -7.98 -3.11
C TYR A 183 11.82 -8.15 -1.80
N LEU A 184 11.67 -7.05 -1.06
CA LEU A 184 10.95 -6.98 0.20
C LEU A 184 9.68 -6.16 0.03
N ILE A 185 8.52 -6.78 0.27
CA ILE A 185 7.20 -6.15 0.18
C ILE A 185 6.51 -6.24 1.53
N ARG A 186 6.08 -5.11 2.08
CA ARG A 186 5.34 -5.01 3.34
C ARG A 186 3.85 -5.04 3.02
N LEU A 187 3.13 -6.01 3.60
CA LEU A 187 1.68 -6.16 3.50
C LEU A 187 1.08 -6.27 4.90
N CYS A 188 -0.14 -5.78 5.08
CA CYS A 188 -0.92 -5.98 6.29
C CYS A 188 -1.83 -7.20 6.12
N HIS A 189 -1.79 -8.13 7.05
CA HIS A 189 -2.67 -9.29 7.04
C HIS A 189 -3.21 -9.53 8.44
N ASN A 190 -4.54 -9.56 8.57
CA ASN A 190 -5.25 -9.66 9.85
C ASN A 190 -4.78 -8.61 10.87
N GLY A 191 -4.60 -7.37 10.41
CA GLY A 191 -4.13 -6.25 11.24
C GLY A 191 -2.64 -6.28 11.62
N LEU A 192 -1.86 -7.23 11.08
CA LEU A 192 -0.42 -7.36 11.36
C LEU A 192 0.39 -7.08 10.10
N TRP A 193 1.35 -6.16 10.22
CA TRP A 193 2.34 -5.91 9.16
C TRP A 193 3.32 -7.07 9.04
N LYS A 194 3.47 -7.60 7.83
CA LYS A 194 4.38 -8.67 7.48
C LYS A 194 5.26 -8.22 6.32
N ILE A 195 6.55 -8.54 6.38
CA ILE A 195 7.45 -8.38 5.23
C ILE A 195 7.55 -9.71 4.51
N ILE A 196 7.09 -9.70 3.26
CA ILE A 196 7.12 -10.81 2.33
C ILE A 196 8.36 -10.65 1.46
N ILE A 197 9.24 -11.65 1.50
CA ILE A 197 10.40 -11.76 0.62
C ILE A 197 9.94 -12.51 -0.63
N VAL A 198 10.20 -11.96 -1.82
CA VAL A 198 9.89 -12.59 -3.10
C VAL A 198 11.08 -12.46 -4.06
N ASP A 199 11.19 -13.40 -5.01
CA ASP A 199 12.10 -13.26 -6.13
C ASP A 199 11.45 -12.57 -7.35
N ASP A 200 12.21 -12.33 -8.41
CA ASP A 200 11.74 -11.75 -9.68
C ASP A 200 11.52 -12.76 -10.83
N CYS A 201 11.27 -14.03 -10.50
CA CYS A 201 10.68 -14.97 -11.45
C CYS A 201 9.16 -14.75 -11.54
N PHE A 202 8.61 -14.46 -12.72
CA PHE A 202 7.17 -14.24 -12.89
C PHE A 202 6.54 -15.24 -13.87
N PRO A 203 5.27 -15.63 -13.67
CA PRO A 203 4.51 -16.38 -14.65
C PRO A 203 4.30 -15.55 -15.93
N CYS A 204 4.61 -16.17 -17.06
CA CYS A 204 4.50 -15.57 -18.38
C CYS A 204 3.75 -16.48 -19.35
N THR A 205 3.26 -15.85 -20.42
CA THR A 205 2.74 -16.54 -21.59
C THR A 205 3.88 -17.14 -22.42
N GLU A 206 3.52 -17.96 -23.42
CA GLU A 206 4.46 -18.56 -24.39
C GLU A 206 5.31 -17.51 -25.14
N HIS A 207 4.85 -16.25 -25.19
CA HIS A 207 5.58 -15.13 -25.81
C HIS A 207 6.50 -14.39 -24.83
N LYS A 208 6.74 -14.96 -23.63
CA LYS A 208 7.54 -14.37 -22.54
C LYS A 208 7.02 -13.02 -22.06
N GLN A 209 5.70 -12.80 -22.12
CA GLN A 209 5.06 -11.62 -21.56
C GLN A 209 4.45 -11.98 -20.20
N LEU A 210 4.49 -11.07 -19.24
CA LEU A 210 3.81 -11.23 -17.95
C LEU A 210 2.35 -11.67 -18.16
N ALA A 211 1.96 -12.77 -17.53
CA ALA A 211 0.63 -13.35 -17.70
C ALA A 211 -0.43 -12.68 -16.83
N PHE A 212 -0.03 -12.22 -15.65
CA PHE A 212 -0.86 -11.54 -14.67
C PHE A 212 -0.60 -10.03 -14.71
N SER A 213 -0.61 -9.34 -13.58
CA SER A 213 -0.41 -7.91 -13.56
C SER A 213 0.91 -7.48 -14.20
N LYS A 214 0.89 -6.30 -14.84
CA LYS A 214 2.06 -5.67 -15.45
C LYS A 214 2.01 -4.16 -15.20
N SER A 215 3.16 -3.52 -15.34
CA SER A 215 3.24 -2.06 -15.31
C SER A 215 3.83 -1.51 -16.60
N ASN A 216 3.27 -0.40 -17.08
CA ASN A 216 3.92 0.38 -18.14
C ASN A 216 5.33 0.84 -17.72
N ARG A 217 6.18 1.10 -18.71
CA ARG A 217 7.54 1.65 -18.53
C ARG A 217 8.49 0.73 -17.76
N ARG A 218 8.29 -0.59 -17.86
CA ARG A 218 9.11 -1.64 -17.20
C ARG A 218 9.28 -1.39 -15.70
N GLN A 219 8.18 -1.10 -15.02
CA GLN A 219 8.15 -0.99 -13.56
C GLN A 219 7.70 -2.31 -12.95
N LEU A 220 8.25 -2.66 -11.78
CA LEU A 220 7.99 -3.95 -11.12
C LEU A 220 7.03 -3.84 -9.94
N TYR A 221 6.64 -2.64 -9.52
CA TYR A 221 5.85 -2.45 -8.32
C TYR A 221 4.52 -3.22 -8.33
N VAL A 222 3.80 -3.24 -9.45
CA VAL A 222 2.54 -3.97 -9.59
C VAL A 222 2.76 -5.48 -9.52
N PRO A 223 3.59 -6.10 -10.39
CA PRO A 223 3.79 -7.56 -10.35
C PRO A 223 4.45 -8.03 -9.05
N LEU A 224 5.31 -7.23 -8.41
CA LEU A 224 5.90 -7.58 -7.11
C LEU A 224 4.86 -7.59 -5.99
N ILE A 225 3.95 -6.60 -5.96
CA ILE A 225 2.88 -6.54 -4.96
C ILE A 225 1.89 -7.69 -5.18
N GLU A 226 1.45 -7.92 -6.41
CA GLU A 226 0.56 -9.04 -6.76
C GLU A 226 1.17 -10.37 -6.37
N LYS A 227 2.46 -10.59 -6.68
CA LYS A 227 3.18 -11.81 -6.29
C LYS A 227 3.31 -11.96 -4.78
N ALA A 228 3.60 -10.88 -4.06
CA ALA A 228 3.68 -10.91 -2.59
C ALA A 228 2.31 -11.25 -1.96
N CYS A 229 1.21 -10.74 -2.52
CA CYS A 229 -0.15 -11.12 -2.16
C CYS A 229 -0.38 -12.61 -2.47
N ALA A 230 -0.06 -13.08 -3.68
CA ALA A 230 -0.21 -14.48 -4.07
C ALA A 230 0.55 -15.41 -3.12
N LYS A 231 1.78 -15.07 -2.73
CA LYS A 231 2.54 -15.80 -1.72
C LYS A 231 1.87 -15.78 -0.34
N LEU A 232 1.36 -14.62 0.08
CA LEU A 232 0.67 -14.48 1.37
C LEU A 232 -0.61 -15.32 1.46
N PHE A 233 -1.36 -15.43 0.35
CA PHE A 233 -2.62 -16.18 0.27
C PHE A 233 -2.46 -17.63 -0.24
N GLY A 234 -1.29 -17.99 -0.76
CA GLY A 234 -0.88 -19.35 -1.09
C GLY A 234 -0.70 -19.63 -2.59
N SER A 235 -1.38 -18.91 -3.48
CA SER A 235 -1.22 -18.99 -4.94
C SER A 235 -1.79 -17.74 -5.63
N TYR A 236 -1.49 -17.54 -6.91
CA TYR A 236 -2.15 -16.51 -7.71
C TYR A 236 -3.65 -16.75 -7.83
N SER A 237 -4.08 -18.00 -8.00
CA SER A 237 -5.51 -18.34 -8.09
C SER A 237 -6.31 -17.92 -6.85
N ALA A 238 -5.66 -17.89 -5.68
CA ALA A 238 -6.29 -17.47 -4.42
C ALA A 238 -6.63 -15.97 -4.38
N LEU A 239 -6.10 -15.17 -5.30
CA LEU A 239 -6.45 -13.76 -5.46
C LEU A 239 -7.69 -13.53 -6.34
N THR A 240 -8.23 -14.59 -6.95
CA THR A 240 -9.44 -14.49 -7.76
C THR A 240 -10.64 -14.14 -6.89
N SER A 241 -11.38 -13.11 -7.27
CA SER A 241 -12.62 -12.68 -6.62
C SER A 241 -12.43 -12.19 -5.17
N GLY A 242 -12.20 -10.89 -5.03
CA GLY A 242 -12.10 -10.20 -3.74
C GLY A 242 -12.77 -8.83 -3.79
N GLN A 243 -12.68 -8.07 -2.69
CA GLN A 243 -13.28 -6.74 -2.58
C GLN A 243 -12.21 -5.65 -2.44
N THR A 244 -12.44 -4.47 -3.04
CA THR A 244 -11.42 -3.40 -3.07
C THR A 244 -11.03 -2.95 -1.66
N GLU A 245 -11.96 -2.98 -0.72
CA GLU A 245 -11.71 -2.72 0.71
C GLU A 245 -10.71 -3.71 1.34
N GLU A 246 -10.70 -4.97 0.91
CA GLU A 246 -9.72 -5.96 1.37
C GLU A 246 -8.33 -5.59 0.83
N GLY A 247 -8.26 -5.16 -0.42
CA GLY A 247 -7.01 -4.70 -1.05
C GLY A 247 -6.46 -3.48 -0.33
N LEU A 248 -7.31 -2.52 -0.01
CA LEU A 248 -6.93 -1.34 0.77
C LEU A 248 -6.46 -1.74 2.17
N HIS A 249 -7.15 -2.67 2.85
CA HIS A 249 -6.69 -3.14 4.15
C HIS A 249 -5.31 -3.81 4.06
N ILE A 250 -5.07 -4.61 3.03
CA ILE A 250 -3.79 -5.29 2.82
C ILE A 250 -2.65 -4.29 2.56
N LEU A 251 -2.90 -3.28 1.73
CA LEU A 251 -1.86 -2.33 1.33
C LEU A 251 -1.62 -1.22 2.36
N THR A 252 -2.65 -0.89 3.17
CA THR A 252 -2.61 0.30 4.04
C THR A 252 -2.70 -0.02 5.53
N GLY A 253 -3.20 -1.21 5.89
CA GLY A 253 -3.55 -1.57 7.27
C GLY A 253 -4.69 -0.75 7.88
N ALA A 254 -5.28 0.17 7.11
CA ALA A 254 -6.34 1.06 7.60
C ALA A 254 -7.70 0.36 7.55
N PRO A 255 -8.65 0.76 8.42
CA PRO A 255 -10.04 0.37 8.27
C PRO A 255 -10.66 1.04 7.03
N CYS A 256 -11.55 0.32 6.35
CA CYS A 256 -12.28 0.82 5.19
C CYS A 256 -13.78 0.91 5.52
N VAL A 257 -14.44 1.93 4.97
CA VAL A 257 -15.90 2.10 5.06
C VAL A 257 -16.47 1.98 3.66
N ARG A 258 -17.40 1.04 3.47
CA ARG A 258 -18.14 0.88 2.23
C ARG A 258 -19.50 1.53 2.34
N ILE A 259 -19.88 2.30 1.32
CA ILE A 259 -21.19 2.91 1.18
C ILE A 259 -21.81 2.32 -0.10
N ASN A 260 -22.97 1.70 0.03
CA ASN A 260 -23.73 1.21 -1.11
C ASN A 260 -24.57 2.36 -1.68
N LEU A 261 -24.50 2.58 -3.00
CA LEU A 261 -25.16 3.68 -3.71
C LEU A 261 -26.45 3.24 -4.44
N ASN A 262 -26.94 2.02 -4.21
CA ASN A 262 -28.11 1.48 -4.92
C ASN A 262 -29.39 2.31 -4.70
N SER A 263 -30.30 2.20 -5.66
CA SER A 263 -31.39 3.11 -6.01
C SER A 263 -32.53 3.30 -5.00
N GLU A 264 -32.46 2.68 -3.82
CA GLU A 264 -33.44 2.88 -2.72
C GLU A 264 -32.97 3.88 -1.65
N THR A 265 -31.89 4.62 -1.91
CA THR A 265 -31.41 5.66 -0.98
C THR A 265 -32.35 6.86 -0.97
N ASN A 266 -32.89 7.21 0.20
CA ASN A 266 -33.74 8.39 0.35
C ASN A 266 -32.91 9.68 0.15
N ILE A 267 -33.56 10.80 -0.15
CA ILE A 267 -32.90 12.11 -0.32
C ILE A 267 -32.03 12.47 0.90
N LEU A 268 -32.50 12.16 2.11
CA LEU A 268 -31.73 12.36 3.34
C LEU A 268 -30.43 11.54 3.37
N ASP A 269 -30.42 10.35 2.78
CA ASP A 269 -29.22 9.53 2.67
C ASP A 269 -28.24 10.13 1.67
N GLN A 270 -28.72 10.75 0.59
CA GLN A 270 -27.86 11.43 -0.40
C GLN A 270 -27.09 12.60 0.21
N ASP A 271 -27.75 13.46 1.02
CA ASP A 271 -27.09 14.57 1.69
C ASP A 271 -26.04 14.09 2.72
N ILE A 272 -26.34 12.99 3.43
CA ILE A 272 -25.39 12.38 4.37
C ILE A 272 -24.19 11.78 3.61
N ILE A 273 -24.42 11.08 2.51
CA ILE A 273 -23.35 10.53 1.66
C ILE A 273 -22.48 11.65 1.11
N TRP A 274 -23.10 12.72 0.61
CA TRP A 274 -22.39 13.89 0.11
C TRP A 274 -21.55 14.57 1.19
N ALA A 275 -22.10 14.78 2.39
CA ALA A 275 -21.37 15.33 3.53
C ALA A 275 -20.19 14.45 3.94
N LYS A 276 -20.38 13.12 3.97
CA LYS A 276 -19.28 12.16 4.22
C LYS A 276 -18.20 12.24 3.15
N LEU A 277 -18.59 12.34 1.87
CA LEU A 277 -17.66 12.46 0.76
C LEU A 277 -16.84 13.75 0.85
N LEU A 278 -17.48 14.89 1.08
CA LEU A 278 -16.80 16.17 1.28
C LEU A 278 -15.83 16.11 2.46
N SER A 279 -16.28 15.60 3.60
CA SER A 279 -15.44 15.45 4.79
C SER A 279 -14.23 14.54 4.54
N ALA A 280 -14.42 13.44 3.80
CA ALA A 280 -13.34 12.53 3.42
C ALA A 280 -12.34 13.18 2.45
N CYS A 281 -12.81 13.98 1.49
CA CYS A 281 -11.97 14.75 0.57
C CYS A 281 -11.13 15.79 1.32
N GLU A 282 -11.74 16.56 2.23
CA GLU A 282 -11.05 17.57 3.06
C GLU A 282 -10.02 16.94 3.99
N ALA A 283 -10.36 15.81 4.62
CA ALA A 283 -9.45 15.03 5.45
C ALA A 283 -8.35 14.34 4.64
N ARG A 284 -8.40 14.42 3.30
CA ARG A 284 -7.51 13.72 2.38
C ARG A 284 -7.49 12.24 2.74
N LEU A 285 -8.62 11.56 2.67
CA LEU A 285 -8.70 10.10 2.73
C LEU A 285 -8.52 9.49 1.33
N LEU A 286 -8.20 8.20 1.25
CA LEU A 286 -8.29 7.46 -0.01
C LEU A 286 -9.76 7.11 -0.24
N ILE A 287 -10.27 7.45 -1.42
CA ILE A 287 -11.68 7.28 -1.75
C ILE A 287 -11.78 6.59 -3.11
N GLY A 288 -12.42 5.43 -3.14
CA GLY A 288 -12.71 4.69 -4.36
C GLY A 288 -14.20 4.62 -4.64
N ALA A 289 -14.56 4.50 -5.90
CA ALA A 289 -15.88 4.11 -6.37
C ALA A 289 -15.76 2.86 -7.23
N ALA A 290 -16.81 2.05 -7.29
CA ALA A 290 -16.83 0.88 -8.16
C ALA A 290 -18.22 0.68 -8.76
N THR A 291 -18.27 0.12 -9.96
CA THR A 291 -19.49 -0.30 -10.64
C THR A 291 -19.81 -1.76 -10.32
N GLY A 292 -21.09 -2.07 -10.16
CA GLY A 292 -21.56 -3.44 -9.98
C GLY A 292 -21.42 -4.26 -11.26
N CYS A 293 -21.32 -5.58 -11.12
CA CYS A 293 -21.25 -6.51 -12.25
C CYS A 293 -22.62 -6.88 -12.82
N ASP A 294 -23.63 -6.98 -11.96
CA ASP A 294 -24.94 -7.54 -12.35
C ASP A 294 -26.10 -6.54 -12.11
N ASP A 295 -25.81 -5.33 -11.65
CA ASP A 295 -26.83 -4.37 -11.19
C ASP A 295 -27.48 -3.57 -12.33
N VAL A 296 -26.79 -3.41 -13.46
CA VAL A 296 -27.19 -2.53 -14.56
C VAL A 296 -26.86 -3.19 -15.89
N SER A 297 -27.69 -2.97 -16.92
CA SER A 297 -27.45 -3.53 -18.24
C SER A 297 -26.12 -3.03 -18.83
N GLU A 298 -25.37 -3.91 -19.49
CA GLU A 298 -24.13 -3.59 -20.21
C GLU A 298 -24.31 -2.43 -21.23
N GLU A 299 -25.53 -2.21 -21.72
CA GLU A 299 -25.85 -1.13 -22.65
C GLU A 299 -25.86 0.24 -21.97
N ASP A 300 -26.31 0.33 -20.72
CA ASP A 300 -26.32 1.59 -19.96
C ASP A 300 -24.89 2.02 -19.60
N TYR A 301 -24.06 1.06 -19.20
CA TYR A 301 -22.62 1.27 -18.98
C TYR A 301 -21.93 1.78 -20.25
N LYS A 302 -22.19 1.15 -21.40
CA LYS A 302 -21.67 1.62 -22.70
C LYS A 302 -22.16 3.01 -23.07
N ARG A 303 -23.43 3.35 -22.82
CA ARG A 303 -23.97 4.70 -23.07
C ARG A 303 -23.30 5.77 -22.21
N ALA A 304 -22.93 5.43 -20.98
CA ALA A 304 -22.19 6.32 -20.08
C ALA A 304 -20.67 6.34 -20.34
N ASN A 305 -20.16 5.47 -21.22
CA ASN A 305 -18.73 5.22 -21.42
C ASN A 305 -18.00 4.84 -20.11
N ILE A 306 -18.65 4.01 -19.30
CA ILE A 306 -18.16 3.49 -18.02
C ILE A 306 -18.12 1.97 -18.13
N HIS A 307 -17.05 1.33 -17.64
CA HIS A 307 -16.96 -0.13 -17.62
C HIS A 307 -17.73 -0.72 -16.44
N SER A 308 -18.41 -1.86 -16.64
CA SER A 308 -18.96 -2.69 -15.57
C SER A 308 -17.84 -3.39 -14.79
N CYS A 309 -18.10 -3.80 -13.55
CA CYS A 309 -17.12 -4.45 -12.67
C CYS A 309 -15.80 -3.67 -12.50
N HIS A 310 -15.84 -2.34 -12.58
CA HIS A 310 -14.64 -1.51 -12.66
C HIS A 310 -14.53 -0.54 -11.49
N ALA A 311 -13.31 -0.22 -11.10
CA ALA A 311 -13.03 0.66 -9.98
C ALA A 311 -12.38 1.97 -10.42
N PHE A 312 -12.73 3.02 -9.73
CA PHE A 312 -12.29 4.38 -9.98
C PHE A 312 -11.77 5.04 -8.71
N SER A 313 -10.86 5.99 -8.86
CA SER A 313 -10.39 6.83 -7.77
C SER A 313 -11.17 8.13 -7.72
N ILE A 314 -11.71 8.50 -6.56
CA ILE A 314 -12.31 9.83 -6.35
C ILE A 314 -11.20 10.77 -5.88
N LEU A 315 -10.92 11.79 -6.68
CA LEU A 315 -9.83 12.73 -6.43
C LEU A 315 -10.30 13.99 -5.70
N ALA A 316 -11.52 14.43 -5.98
CA ALA A 316 -12.10 15.61 -5.37
C ALA A 316 -13.63 15.58 -5.45
N ALA A 317 -14.27 16.30 -4.54
CA ALA A 317 -15.69 16.63 -4.61
C ALA A 317 -15.85 18.13 -4.38
N CYS A 318 -16.74 18.78 -5.11
CA CYS A 318 -17.02 20.20 -4.93
C CYS A 318 -18.49 20.53 -5.16
N PHE A 319 -18.96 21.59 -4.50
CA PHE A 319 -20.29 22.14 -4.69
C PHE A 319 -20.18 23.52 -5.35
N LEU A 320 -20.86 23.68 -6.48
CA LEU A 320 -20.90 24.94 -7.22
C LEU A 320 -22.18 25.69 -6.88
N SER A 321 -22.07 26.67 -5.98
CA SER A 321 -23.21 27.42 -5.43
C SER A 321 -24.00 28.23 -6.47
N HIS A 322 -23.35 28.67 -7.56
CA HIS A 322 -23.98 29.49 -8.60
C HIS A 322 -24.95 28.70 -9.49
N ILE A 323 -24.80 27.37 -9.57
CA ILE A 323 -25.71 26.46 -10.29
C ILE A 323 -26.37 25.43 -9.38
N SER A 324 -26.12 25.49 -8.06
CA SER A 324 -26.61 24.52 -7.07
C SER A 324 -26.37 23.06 -7.46
N MET A 325 -25.18 22.76 -7.98
CA MET A 325 -24.80 21.41 -8.42
C MET A 325 -23.58 20.86 -7.69
N GLN A 326 -23.60 19.55 -7.45
CA GLN A 326 -22.54 18.76 -6.83
C GLN A 326 -21.73 18.05 -7.91
N PHE A 327 -20.40 18.08 -7.81
CA PHE A 327 -19.49 17.46 -8.77
C PHE A 327 -18.48 16.58 -8.06
N VAL A 328 -18.20 15.43 -8.65
CA VAL A 328 -17.15 14.50 -8.22
C VAL A 328 -16.14 14.35 -9.35
N LEU A 329 -14.87 14.59 -9.05
CA LEU A 329 -13.77 14.31 -9.96
C LEU A 329 -13.32 12.87 -9.76
N VAL A 330 -13.49 12.07 -10.80
CA VAL A 330 -13.19 10.65 -10.81
C VAL A 330 -12.05 10.36 -11.79
N ARG A 331 -11.14 9.46 -11.43
CA ARG A 331 -10.08 8.94 -12.30
C ARG A 331 -10.29 7.45 -12.55
N ASP A 332 -10.35 7.11 -13.82
CA ASP A 332 -10.29 5.74 -14.30
C ASP A 332 -8.82 5.32 -14.47
N PRO A 333 -8.35 4.24 -13.80
CA PRO A 333 -6.98 3.75 -13.93
C PRO A 333 -6.67 3.18 -15.32
N HIS A 334 -7.67 2.84 -16.13
CA HIS A 334 -7.53 2.34 -17.50
C HIS A 334 -7.86 3.37 -18.57
N ALA A 335 -8.37 4.54 -18.19
CA ALA A 335 -8.51 5.63 -19.15
C ALA A 335 -7.14 6.02 -19.66
N GLN A 336 -6.92 5.80 -20.96
CA GLN A 336 -5.79 6.39 -21.65
C GLN A 336 -5.94 7.91 -21.51
N THR A 337 -4.98 8.56 -20.86
CA THR A 337 -4.80 10.00 -21.01
C THR A 337 -4.32 10.24 -22.44
N ASN A 338 -5.23 10.18 -23.40
CA ASN A 338 -5.01 10.78 -24.71
C ASN A 338 -5.09 12.29 -24.50
N TYR A 339 -4.00 12.86 -23.99
CA TYR A 339 -3.65 14.24 -24.32
C TYR A 339 -2.77 14.18 -25.56
N ASN A 340 -3.19 14.92 -26.58
CA ASN A 340 -2.72 15.02 -27.98
C ASN A 340 -3.52 14.09 -28.92
N GLU A 341 -4.33 14.57 -29.87
CA GLU A 341 -4.32 15.86 -30.60
C GLU A 341 -5.73 16.44 -30.79
#